data_AF-A0AAE4GGT6-F1
#
_entry.id   AF-A0AAE4GGT6-F1
#
_cell.length_a   1.000
_cell.length_b   1.000
_cell.length_c   1.000
_cell.angle_alpha   90.00
_cell.angle_beta   90.00
_cell.angle_gamma   90.00
#
_symmetry.space_group_name_H-M   'P 1'
#
loop_
_entity.id
_entity.type
_entity.pdbx_description
1 polymer ?
#
loop_
_entity_poly.entity_id
_entity_poly.type
_entity_poly.pdbx_seq_one_letter_code
_entity_poly.pdbx_strand_id
1 'polypeptide(L)'
;MSIKYQDPLCEMAFADWFYENYGLSQGGRAQSIAKAAWEFAASVSRAQPKEEMQPVAWSDMKVAFDVEDDDALWSARDAGKLVLPKGWNLIETDGSGARWVAIFRVEHAPTIEEGARVRSAIDAALAAKDKP
;
A
#
# COMPACT_ATOMS: atom_id res chain seq x y z
N MET A 1 -3.02 20.68 -24.05
CA MET A 1 -1.56 20.91 -24.08
C MET A 1 -0.89 19.58 -23.77
N SER A 2 -0.51 18.83 -24.81
CA SER A 2 0.06 17.48 -24.67
C SER A 2 1.56 17.63 -24.41
N ILE A 3 2.03 17.27 -23.21
CA ILE A 3 3.45 17.23 -22.89
C ILE A 3 4.04 16.02 -23.64
N LYS A 4 4.79 16.28 -24.72
CA LYS A 4 5.57 15.26 -25.40
C LYS A 4 6.82 15.01 -24.55
N TYR A 5 6.81 13.98 -23.72
CA TYR A 5 8.01 13.44 -23.08
C TYR A 5 8.87 12.74 -24.14
N GLN A 6 9.70 13.52 -24.82
CA GLN A 6 10.87 13.06 -25.56
C GLN A 6 12.03 13.94 -25.10
N ASP A 7 12.41 13.80 -23.83
CA ASP A 7 13.64 14.39 -23.34
C ASP A 7 14.73 13.30 -23.36
N PRO A 8 15.72 13.38 -24.27
CA PRO A 8 16.79 12.38 -24.38
C PRO A 8 17.63 12.25 -23.11
N LEU A 9 17.56 13.22 -22.18
CA LEU A 9 18.21 13.14 -20.88
C LEU A 9 17.57 12.09 -19.95
N CYS A 10 16.27 11.81 -20.11
CA CYS A 10 15.56 10.80 -19.30
C CYS A 10 15.91 9.37 -19.71
N GLU A 11 16.12 9.13 -21.01
CA GLU A 11 16.53 7.80 -21.51
C GLU A 11 17.96 7.45 -21.09
N MET A 12 18.87 8.44 -21.04
CA MET A 12 20.24 8.24 -20.57
C MET A 12 20.29 7.90 -19.07
N ALA A 13 19.54 8.62 -18.24
CA ALA A 13 19.50 8.39 -16.79
C ALA A 13 18.96 7.00 -16.41
N PHE A 14 17.96 6.49 -17.16
CA PHE A 14 17.44 5.14 -16.96
C PHE A 14 18.44 4.07 -17.39
N ALA A 15 19.12 4.28 -18.52
CA ALA A 15 20.14 3.35 -18.99
C ALA A 15 21.31 3.23 -17.99
N ASP A 16 21.81 4.36 -17.48
CA ASP A 16 22.90 4.38 -16.50
C ASP A 16 22.49 3.70 -15.18
N TRP A 17 21.30 4.00 -14.63
CA TRP A 17 20.76 3.31 -13.44
C TRP A 17 20.60 1.80 -13.66
N PHE A 18 20.12 1.40 -14.84
CA PHE A 18 19.92 -0.01 -15.19
C PHE A 18 21.26 -0.74 -15.33
N TYR A 19 22.28 -0.12 -15.90
CA TYR A 19 23.62 -0.71 -15.98
C TYR A 19 24.28 -0.87 -14.61
N GLU A 20 24.16 0.15 -13.73
CA GLU A 20 24.73 0.12 -12.38
C GLU A 20 24.11 -0.97 -11.50
N ASN A 21 22.79 -1.17 -11.57
CA ASN A 21 22.10 -2.12 -10.69
C ASN A 21 22.07 -3.56 -11.21
N TYR A 22 22.24 -3.79 -12.52
CA TYR A 22 22.18 -5.13 -13.11
C TYR A 22 23.52 -5.65 -13.63
N GLY A 23 24.62 -4.90 -13.44
CA GLY A 23 25.99 -5.37 -13.70
C GLY A 23 26.28 -5.68 -15.18
N LEU A 24 25.51 -5.09 -16.10
CA LEU A 24 25.67 -5.32 -17.54
C LEU A 24 26.73 -4.38 -18.11
N SER A 25 27.75 -4.93 -18.77
CA SER A 25 28.77 -4.12 -19.46
C SER A 25 28.13 -3.36 -20.65
N GLN A 26 28.58 -2.12 -20.88
CA GLN A 26 28.07 -1.22 -21.94
C GLN A 26 28.42 -1.71 -23.36
N GLY A 27 27.90 -2.86 -23.76
CA GLY A 27 27.92 -3.37 -25.12
C GLY A 27 26.57 -3.13 -25.81
N GLY A 28 26.54 -3.19 -27.15
CA GLY A 28 25.32 -2.94 -27.94
C GLY A 28 24.13 -3.86 -27.61
N ARG A 29 24.37 -5.02 -26.99
CA ARG A 29 23.32 -5.94 -26.51
C ARG A 29 22.67 -5.48 -25.20
N ALA A 30 23.38 -4.70 -24.40
CA ALA A 30 22.88 -4.13 -23.15
C ALA A 30 22.00 -2.90 -23.43
N GLN A 31 22.36 -2.11 -24.45
CA GLN A 31 21.58 -0.98 -24.95
C GLN A 31 20.22 -1.39 -25.54
N SER A 32 20.15 -2.53 -26.23
CA SER A 32 18.88 -3.03 -26.75
C SER A 32 17.93 -3.54 -25.66
N ILE A 33 18.47 -4.13 -24.57
CA ILE A 33 17.67 -4.56 -23.42
C ILE A 33 17.11 -3.36 -22.65
N ALA A 34 17.94 -2.37 -22.36
CA ALA A 34 17.51 -1.15 -21.67
C ALA A 34 16.42 -0.42 -22.46
N LYS A 35 16.59 -0.33 -23.79
CA LYS A 35 15.59 0.26 -24.69
C LYS A 35 14.28 -0.52 -24.69
N ALA A 36 14.32 -1.85 -24.78
CA ALA A 36 13.12 -2.69 -24.74
C ALA A 36 12.38 -2.57 -23.39
N ALA A 37 13.12 -2.50 -22.28
CA ALA A 37 12.54 -2.29 -20.95
C ALA A 37 11.85 -0.92 -20.83
N TRP A 38 12.47 0.14 -21.36
CA TRP A 38 11.88 1.47 -21.42
C TRP A 38 10.64 1.52 -22.30
N GLU A 39 10.70 0.94 -23.50
CA GLU A 39 9.55 0.87 -24.42
C GLU A 39 8.38 0.11 -23.80
N PHE A 40 8.65 -0.99 -23.08
CA PHE A 40 7.64 -1.72 -22.33
C PHE A 40 7.05 -0.86 -21.20
N ALA A 41 7.87 -0.26 -20.34
CA ALA A 41 7.42 0.59 -19.25
C ALA A 41 6.60 1.80 -19.76
N ALA A 42 7.05 2.42 -20.84
CA ALA A 42 6.33 3.50 -21.51
C ALA A 42 5.01 3.03 -22.14
N SER A 43 4.94 1.79 -22.66
CA SER A 43 3.70 1.22 -23.18
C SER A 43 2.66 0.96 -22.07
N VAL A 44 3.11 0.45 -20.92
CA VAL A 44 2.25 0.20 -19.75
C VAL A 44 1.74 1.53 -19.19
N SER A 45 2.58 2.57 -19.14
CA SER A 45 2.19 3.91 -18.68
C SER A 45 1.20 4.59 -19.63
N ARG A 46 1.33 4.42 -20.95
CA ARG A 46 0.43 5.00 -21.95
C ARG A 46 -0.92 4.27 -22.06
N ALA A 47 -1.00 3.03 -21.58
CA ALA A 47 -2.21 2.22 -21.65
C ALA A 47 -3.17 2.43 -20.48
N GLN A 48 -2.76 3.15 -19.44
CA GLN A 48 -3.68 3.51 -18.37
C GLN A 48 -4.44 4.76 -18.82
N PRO A 49 -5.75 4.67 -19.13
CA PRO A 49 -6.55 5.87 -19.29
C PRO A 49 -6.33 6.69 -18.01
N LYS A 50 -6.00 7.97 -18.19
CA LYS A 50 -5.98 8.94 -17.10
C LYS A 50 -7.43 9.12 -16.67
N GLU A 51 -7.97 8.14 -15.94
CA GLU A 51 -9.27 8.25 -15.31
C GLU A 51 -9.21 9.54 -14.51
N GLU A 52 -10.05 10.50 -14.88
CA GLU A 52 -10.32 11.63 -14.00
C GLU A 52 -10.67 11.01 -12.65
N MET A 53 -9.86 11.31 -11.62
CA MET A 53 -10.12 10.90 -10.25
C MET A 53 -11.51 11.42 -9.89
N GLN A 54 -12.52 10.59 -10.13
CA GLN A 54 -13.85 10.77 -9.58
C GLN A 54 -13.62 10.88 -8.07
N PRO A 55 -14.21 11.87 -7.37
CA PRO A 55 -14.18 11.89 -5.92
C PRO A 55 -14.87 10.62 -5.45
N VAL A 56 -14.07 9.57 -5.21
CA VAL A 56 -14.57 8.31 -4.69
C VAL A 56 -15.14 8.66 -3.33
N ALA A 57 -16.43 8.45 -3.16
CA ALA A 57 -17.04 8.65 -1.86
C ALA A 57 -16.22 7.81 -0.87
N TRP A 58 -15.61 8.46 0.12
CA TRP A 58 -14.80 7.83 1.16
C TRP A 58 -15.58 6.76 1.95
N SER A 59 -16.88 6.58 1.65
CA SER A 59 -17.85 5.64 2.21
C SER A 59 -17.47 4.15 2.12
N ASP A 60 -16.33 3.79 1.55
CA ASP A 60 -15.83 2.40 1.58
C ASP A 60 -14.31 2.29 1.65
N MET A 61 -13.65 3.26 2.29
CA MET A 61 -12.21 3.18 2.49
C MET A 61 -11.87 2.09 3.50
N LYS A 62 -10.92 1.24 3.12
CA LYS A 62 -10.32 0.23 3.99
C LYS A 62 -8.94 0.68 4.44
N VAL A 63 -8.66 0.57 5.74
CA VAL A 63 -7.34 0.85 6.34
C VAL A 63 -6.85 -0.42 7.02
N ALA A 64 -5.61 -0.81 6.74
CA ALA A 64 -5.02 -2.03 7.28
C ALA A 64 -3.95 -1.70 8.33
N PHE A 65 -3.96 -2.44 9.43
CA PHE A 65 -2.92 -2.44 10.45
C PHE A 65 -2.31 -3.83 10.56
N ASP A 66 -1.00 -3.91 10.75
CA ASP A 66 -0.34 -5.15 11.11
C ASP A 66 -0.81 -5.62 12.50
N VAL A 67 -1.06 -6.92 12.64
CA VAL A 67 -1.40 -7.55 13.92
C VAL A 67 -0.68 -8.90 14.04
N GLU A 68 -0.35 -9.29 15.27
CA GLU A 68 0.32 -10.56 15.53
C GLU A 68 -0.66 -11.70 15.83
N ASP A 69 -1.85 -11.36 16.34
CA ASP A 69 -2.85 -12.31 16.82
C ASP A 69 -4.26 -11.78 16.50
N ASP A 70 -4.92 -12.37 15.51
CA ASP A 70 -6.24 -11.97 15.08
C ASP A 70 -7.33 -12.44 16.05
N ASP A 71 -7.20 -13.66 16.60
CA ASP A 71 -8.13 -14.21 17.60
C ASP A 71 -8.27 -13.29 18.83
N ALA A 72 -7.16 -12.74 19.33
CA ALA A 72 -7.17 -11.78 20.43
C ALA A 72 -8.00 -10.54 20.09
N LEU A 73 -7.82 -10.02 18.88
CA LEU A 73 -8.47 -8.81 18.40
C LEU A 73 -9.98 -9.02 18.22
N TRP A 74 -10.39 -10.13 17.60
CA TRP A 74 -11.79 -10.49 17.41
C TRP A 74 -12.49 -10.76 18.74
N SER A 75 -11.83 -11.45 19.67
CA SER A 75 -12.35 -11.68 21.02
C SER A 75 -12.59 -10.36 21.77
N ALA A 76 -11.66 -9.40 21.65
CA ALA A 76 -11.82 -8.07 22.24
C ALA A 76 -12.95 -7.27 21.59
N ARG A 77 -13.13 -7.38 20.27
CA ARG A 77 -14.25 -6.79 19.54
C ARG A 77 -15.58 -7.33 20.04
N ASP A 78 -15.74 -8.64 20.06
CA ASP A 78 -17.01 -9.31 20.42
C ASP A 78 -17.37 -9.09 21.89
N ALA A 79 -16.37 -8.96 22.76
CA ALA A 79 -16.55 -8.59 24.16
C ALA A 79 -16.83 -7.08 24.37
N GLY A 80 -16.87 -6.26 23.31
CA GLY A 80 -17.07 -4.81 23.40
C GLY A 80 -15.90 -4.05 24.05
N LYS A 81 -14.71 -4.66 24.10
CA LYS A 81 -13.50 -4.09 24.69
C LYS A 81 -12.62 -3.34 23.68
N LEU A 82 -12.83 -3.57 22.39
CA LEU A 82 -12.13 -2.86 21.32
C LEU A 82 -12.75 -1.46 21.11
N VAL A 83 -12.14 -0.44 21.71
CA VAL A 83 -12.62 0.95 21.62
C VAL A 83 -12.03 1.63 20.39
N LEU A 84 -12.85 1.84 19.37
CA LEU A 84 -12.45 2.47 18.11
C LEU A 84 -12.96 3.93 18.01
N PRO A 85 -12.30 4.80 17.21
CA PRO A 85 -12.85 6.10 16.88
C PRO A 85 -14.20 5.98 16.16
N LYS A 86 -15.00 7.04 16.21
CA LYS A 86 -16.31 7.07 15.54
C LYS A 86 -16.14 6.84 14.03
N GLY A 87 -17.00 6.01 13.43
CA GLY A 87 -16.97 5.73 11.99
C GLY A 87 -15.90 4.71 11.58
N TRP A 88 -15.17 4.12 12.53
CA TRP A 88 -14.25 3.01 12.30
C TRP A 88 -14.87 1.70 12.72
N ASN A 89 -14.74 0.68 11.87
CA ASN A 89 -15.24 -0.66 12.15
C ASN A 89 -14.20 -1.70 11.72
N LEU A 90 -13.80 -2.61 12.60
CA LEU A 90 -13.09 -3.82 12.20
C LEU A 90 -14.03 -4.65 11.31
N ILE A 91 -13.60 -5.03 10.12
CA ILE A 91 -14.47 -5.80 9.20
C ILE A 91 -13.87 -7.15 8.81
N GLU A 92 -12.56 -7.29 8.87
CA GLU A 92 -11.85 -8.43 8.30
C GLU A 92 -10.45 -8.53 8.93
N THR A 93 -9.93 -9.74 9.03
CA THR A 93 -8.50 -10.00 9.20
C THR A 93 -8.04 -10.84 8.03
N ASP A 94 -6.89 -10.52 7.46
CA ASP A 94 -6.28 -11.28 6.37
C ASP A 94 -4.85 -11.64 6.76
N GLY A 95 -4.37 -12.79 6.33
CA GLY A 95 -3.10 -13.33 6.78
C GLY A 95 -2.45 -14.24 5.76
N SER A 96 -1.13 -14.11 5.64
CA SER A 96 -0.31 -15.03 4.86
C SER A 96 0.85 -15.52 5.72
N GLY A 97 0.80 -16.80 6.09
CA GLY A 97 1.82 -17.43 6.93
C GLY A 97 1.74 -16.94 8.37
N ALA A 98 2.81 -16.30 8.87
CA ALA A 98 2.94 -15.86 10.27
C ALA A 98 2.63 -14.36 10.47
N ARG A 99 2.05 -13.69 9.47
CA ARG A 99 1.71 -12.27 9.54
C ARG A 99 0.24 -12.07 9.26
N TRP A 100 -0.40 -11.26 10.09
CA TRP A 100 -1.80 -10.91 9.97
C TRP A 100 -1.94 -9.40 9.80
N VAL A 101 -3.02 -9.00 9.14
CA VAL A 101 -3.45 -7.61 9.02
C VAL A 101 -4.91 -7.50 9.43
N ALA A 102 -5.20 -6.52 10.27
CA ALA A 102 -6.56 -6.13 10.63
C ALA A 102 -7.04 -5.03 9.69
N ILE A 103 -8.19 -5.26 9.05
CA ILE A 103 -8.75 -4.38 8.04
C ILE A 103 -9.97 -3.69 8.62
N PHE A 104 -9.92 -2.35 8.62
CA PHE A 104 -10.97 -1.48 9.13
C PHE A 104 -11.67 -0.75 7.99
N ARG A 105 -13.00 -0.72 8.02
CA ARG A 105 -13.79 0.19 7.20
C ARG A 105 -13.89 1.53 7.91
N VAL A 106 -13.66 2.61 7.15
CA VAL A 106 -13.71 3.98 7.66
C VAL A 106 -14.73 4.79 6.85
N GLU A 107 -15.65 5.46 7.55
CA GLU A 107 -16.73 6.23 6.93
C GLU A 107 -16.31 7.64 6.45
N HIS A 108 -15.09 8.08 6.79
CA HIS A 108 -14.55 9.39 6.48
C HIS A 108 -13.02 9.36 6.29
N ALA A 109 -12.44 10.45 5.78
CA ALA A 109 -10.99 10.62 5.69
C ALA A 109 -10.33 10.46 7.08
N PRO A 110 -9.48 9.43 7.29
CA PRO A 110 -8.87 9.19 8.59
C PRO A 110 -7.83 10.26 8.89
N THR A 111 -7.76 10.65 10.16
CA THR A 111 -6.69 11.50 10.69
C THR A 111 -5.56 10.66 11.28
N ILE A 112 -4.37 11.26 11.40
CA ILE A 112 -3.21 10.62 12.05
C ILE A 112 -3.54 10.25 13.51
N GLU A 113 -4.28 11.11 14.21
CA GLU A 113 -4.68 10.88 15.60
C GLU A 113 -5.61 9.68 15.74
N GLU A 114 -6.55 9.50 14.81
CA GLU A 114 -7.42 8.32 14.79
C GLU A 114 -6.63 7.05 14.51
N GLY A 115 -5.69 7.09 13.56
CA GLY A 115 -4.81 5.95 13.29
C GLY A 115 -3.99 5.56 14.53
N ALA A 116 -3.47 6.53 15.28
CA ALA A 116 -2.77 6.28 16.53
C ALA A 116 -3.69 5.66 17.60
N ARG A 117 -4.94 6.13 17.73
CA ARG A 117 -5.92 5.54 18.66
C ARG A 117 -6.29 4.11 18.28
N VAL A 118 -6.46 3.81 17.00
CA VAL A 118 -6.72 2.45 16.52
C VAL A 118 -5.53 1.52 16.85
N ARG A 119 -4.29 1.97 16.61
CA ARG A 119 -3.09 1.21 17.01
C ARG A 119 -3.08 0.92 18.51
N SER A 120 -3.30 1.93 19.35
CA SER A 120 -3.35 1.74 20.81
C SER A 120 -4.47 0.78 21.25
N ALA A 121 -5.62 0.79 20.57
CA ALA A 121 -6.72 -0.13 20.86
C ALA A 121 -6.37 -1.57 20.49
N ILE A 122 -5.67 -1.78 19.37
CA ILE A 122 -5.13 -3.09 18.97
C ILE A 122 -4.14 -3.57 20.05
N ASP A 123 -3.16 -2.76 20.44
CA ASP A 123 -2.16 -3.14 21.44
C ASP A 123 -2.81 -3.54 22.77
N ALA A 124 -3.82 -2.81 23.21
CA ALA A 124 -4.57 -3.12 24.43
C ALA A 124 -5.35 -4.44 24.33
N ALA A 125 -5.91 -4.75 23.16
CA ALA A 125 -6.60 -6.03 22.91
C ALA A 125 -5.62 -7.20 22.98
N LEU A 126 -4.44 -7.06 22.35
CA LEU A 126 -3.41 -8.09 22.35
C LEU A 126 -2.87 -8.34 23.77
N ALA A 127 -2.58 -7.28 24.52
CA ALA A 127 -2.09 -7.40 25.90
C ALA A 127 -3.10 -8.03 26.88
N ALA A 128 -4.40 -7.99 26.56
CA ALA A 128 -5.44 -8.56 27.40
C ALA A 128 -5.52 -10.10 27.30
N LYS A 129 -5.08 -10.71 26.19
CA LYS A 129 -5.04 -12.17 26.00
C LYS A 129 -3.99 -12.83 26.90
N ASP A 130 -2.91 -12.12 27.19
CA ASP A 130 -1.80 -12.61 28.01
C ASP A 130 -2.07 -12.55 29.53
N LYS A 131 -3.24 -12.05 29.94
CA LYS A 131 -3.63 -12.02 31.35
C LYS A 131 -4.53 -13.22 31.67
N PRO A 132 -4.12 -14.11 32.60
CA PRO A 132 -4.87 -15.31 32.96
C PRO A 132 -6.23 -15.01 33.59
#